data_AF-A0A5C6DWH0-F1
#
_entry.id   AF-A0A5C6DWH0-F1
#
_cell.length_a   1.000
_cell.length_b   1.000
_cell.length_c   1.000
_cell.angle_alpha   90.00
_cell.angle_beta   90.00
_cell.angle_gamma   90.00
#
_symmetry.space_group_name_H-M   'P 1'
#
loop_
_entity.id
_entity.type
_entity.pdbx_description
1 polymer ?
#
loop_
_entity_poly.entity_id
_entity_poly.type
_entity_poly.pdbx_seq_one_letter_code
_entity_poly.pdbx_strand_id
1 'polypeptide(L)'
;MKYVIDLPAEIQHGLSAHANETGQDVVDLIQLAVTRFVSEEVGANGSDSQWTPEKDDRRCVLIDREIAGTIGVPERAELAGLQKMAERHFDEIASPPLEEALKPHKRLLSQPDA
;
A
#
# COMPACT_ATOMS: atom_id res chain seq x y z
N MET A 1 -13.59 -11.29 -10.47
CA MET A 1 -14.76 -11.36 -9.56
C MET A 1 -15.69 -10.20 -9.88
N LYS A 2 -17.01 -10.41 -9.91
CA LYS A 2 -18.01 -9.33 -10.07
C LYS A 2 -18.62 -9.05 -8.70
N TYR A 3 -18.55 -7.82 -8.25
CA TYR A 3 -19.20 -7.36 -7.02
C TYR A 3 -20.46 -6.59 -7.39
N VAL A 4 -21.57 -6.90 -6.73
CA VAL A 4 -22.83 -6.15 -6.86
C VAL A 4 -22.86 -5.13 -5.74
N ILE A 5 -23.02 -3.86 -6.07
CA ILE A 5 -23.09 -2.76 -5.12
C ILE A 5 -24.46 -2.11 -5.29
N ASP A 6 -25.28 -2.18 -4.25
CA ASP A 6 -26.57 -1.51 -4.22
C ASP A 6 -26.34 -0.02 -3.89
N LEU A 7 -26.44 0.81 -4.92
CA LEU A 7 -26.31 2.26 -4.80
C LEU A 7 -27.69 2.92 -4.72
N PRO A 8 -27.90 3.92 -3.85
CA PRO A 8 -29.11 4.75 -3.86
C PRO A 8 -29.37 5.35 -5.24
N ALA A 9 -30.65 5.51 -5.61
CA ALA A 9 -31.04 5.98 -6.95
C ALA A 9 -30.44 7.35 -7.32
N GLU A 10 -30.28 8.23 -6.33
CA GLU A 10 -29.64 9.54 -6.47
C GLU A 10 -28.16 9.45 -6.83
N ILE A 11 -27.43 8.51 -6.22
CA ILE A 11 -26.01 8.26 -6.49
C ILE A 11 -25.84 7.62 -7.87
N GLN A 12 -26.70 6.68 -8.24
CA GLN A 12 -26.68 6.08 -9.58
C GLN A 12 -26.92 7.13 -10.65
N HIS A 13 -27.94 7.97 -10.48
CA HIS A 13 -28.26 9.05 -11.41
C HIS A 13 -27.09 10.04 -11.55
N GLY A 14 -26.47 10.44 -10.43
CA GLY A 14 -25.29 11.30 -10.43
C GLY A 14 -24.10 10.71 -11.19
N LEU A 15 -23.80 9.42 -10.95
CA LEU A 15 -22.71 8.71 -11.63
C LEU A 15 -22.96 8.60 -13.14
N SER A 16 -24.19 8.25 -13.54
CA SER A 16 -24.56 8.14 -14.95
C SER A 16 -24.53 9.50 -15.66
N ALA A 17 -24.98 10.58 -15.01
CA ALA A 17 -24.90 11.92 -15.56
C ALA A 17 -23.43 12.35 -15.77
N HIS A 18 -22.59 12.11 -14.76
CA HIS A 18 -21.18 12.48 -14.83
C HIS A 18 -20.40 11.66 -15.87
N ALA A 19 -20.69 10.36 -15.99
CA ALA A 19 -20.16 9.49 -17.04
C ALA A 19 -20.47 10.03 -18.45
N ASN A 20 -21.70 10.49 -18.68
CA ASN A 20 -22.10 11.08 -19.96
C ASN A 20 -21.38 12.41 -20.25
N GLU A 21 -21.14 13.23 -19.22
CA GLU A 21 -20.45 14.52 -19.36
C GLU A 21 -18.95 14.35 -19.68
N THR A 22 -18.29 13.39 -19.03
CA THR A 22 -16.84 13.16 -19.20
C THR A 22 -16.51 12.16 -20.32
N GLY A 23 -17.52 11.46 -20.86
CA GLY A 23 -17.34 10.39 -21.83
C GLY A 23 -16.67 9.14 -21.24
N GLN A 24 -16.68 9.00 -19.91
CA GLN A 24 -16.08 7.87 -19.19
C GLN A 24 -17.14 6.82 -18.86
N ASP A 25 -16.71 5.56 -18.67
CA ASP A 25 -17.62 4.52 -18.20
C ASP A 25 -17.91 4.66 -16.70
N VAL A 26 -19.12 4.25 -16.28
CA VAL A 26 -19.52 4.29 -14.87
C VAL A 26 -18.62 3.41 -14.01
N VAL A 27 -18.15 2.27 -14.54
CA VAL A 27 -17.24 1.37 -13.82
C VAL A 27 -15.90 2.06 -13.58
N ASP A 28 -15.37 2.76 -14.58
CA ASP A 28 -14.11 3.49 -14.46
C ASP A 28 -14.19 4.60 -13.40
N LEU A 29 -15.31 5.32 -13.36
CA LEU A 29 -15.57 6.33 -12.33
C LEU A 29 -15.64 5.72 -10.93
N ILE A 30 -16.32 4.59 -10.77
CA ILE A 30 -16.38 3.87 -9.49
C ILE A 30 -14.99 3.39 -9.09
N GLN A 31 -14.21 2.81 -10.00
CA GLN A 31 -12.83 2.39 -9.73
C GLN A 31 -11.94 3.55 -9.32
N LEU A 32 -12.05 4.70 -10.01
CA LEU A 32 -11.30 5.90 -9.67
C LEU A 32 -11.68 6.44 -8.30
N ALA A 33 -12.97 6.51 -7.98
CA ALA A 33 -13.47 6.97 -6.69
C ALA A 33 -13.01 6.06 -5.54
N VAL A 34 -13.10 4.73 -5.71
CA VAL A 34 -12.61 3.76 -4.74
C VAL A 34 -11.10 3.89 -4.55
N THR A 35 -10.34 4.04 -5.64
CA THR A 35 -8.88 4.18 -5.56
C THR A 35 -8.47 5.45 -4.81
N ARG A 36 -9.14 6.58 -5.09
CA ARG A 36 -8.92 7.84 -4.39
C ARG A 36 -9.29 7.75 -2.92
N PHE A 37 -10.49 7.21 -2.62
CA PHE A 37 -10.94 7.02 -1.25
C PHE A 37 -9.98 6.12 -0.45
N VAL A 38 -9.53 5.00 -1.01
CA VAL A 38 -8.52 4.15 -0.34
C VAL A 38 -7.22 4.92 -0.13
N SER A 39 -6.76 5.68 -1.13
CA SER A 39 -5.52 6.44 -1.01
C SER A 39 -5.60 7.57 0.03
N GLU A 40 -6.76 8.23 0.14
CA GLU A 40 -6.98 9.35 1.06
C GLU A 40 -7.37 8.86 2.46
N GLU A 41 -8.38 8.01 2.59
CA GLU A 41 -8.92 7.61 3.90
C GLU A 41 -8.15 6.44 4.53
N VAL A 42 -7.69 5.46 3.75
CA VAL A 42 -6.80 4.39 4.26
C VAL A 42 -5.35 4.89 4.36
N GLY A 43 -5.00 5.95 3.62
CA GLY A 43 -3.70 6.62 3.74
C GLY A 43 -3.60 7.64 4.88
N ALA A 44 -4.69 8.30 5.28
CA ALA A 44 -4.67 9.41 6.24
C ALA A 44 -5.23 9.11 7.64
N ASN A 45 -6.10 8.10 7.81
CA ASN A 45 -6.65 7.77 9.12
C ASN A 45 -5.82 6.70 9.83
N GLY A 46 -4.73 7.16 10.44
CA GLY A 46 -4.02 6.39 11.44
C GLY A 46 -3.08 7.27 12.23
N SER A 47 -3.54 7.77 13.38
CA SER A 47 -2.72 8.24 14.51
C SER A 47 -1.82 7.13 15.10
N ASP A 48 -1.42 6.20 14.26
CA ASP A 48 -0.80 4.91 14.55
C ASP A 48 0.31 4.67 13.50
N SER A 49 0.98 5.76 13.09
CA SER A 49 2.00 5.78 12.04
C SER A 49 3.31 5.12 12.48
N GLN A 50 3.44 4.77 13.76
CA GLN A 50 4.63 4.13 14.31
C GLN A 50 4.61 2.63 14.04
N TRP A 51 5.70 2.12 13.49
CA TRP A 51 5.95 0.70 13.35
C TRP A 51 6.16 0.07 14.73
N THR A 52 5.47 -1.03 15.02
CA THR A 52 5.55 -1.75 16.30
C THR A 52 5.69 -3.25 16.07
N PRO A 53 6.23 -4.02 17.05
CA PRO A 53 6.34 -5.47 16.95
C PRO A 53 4.99 -6.16 16.68
N GLU A 54 3.91 -5.68 17.28
CA GLU A 54 2.58 -6.26 17.11
C GLU A 54 2.07 -6.12 15.66
N LYS A 55 2.46 -5.05 14.97
CA LYS A 55 2.16 -4.85 13.54
C LYS A 55 2.98 -5.76 12.66
N ASP A 56 4.22 -6.06 13.05
CA ASP A 56 5.06 -7.04 12.34
C ASP A 56 4.53 -8.47 12.50
N ASP A 57 4.13 -8.85 13.72
CA ASP A 57 3.48 -10.13 13.99
C ASP A 57 2.19 -10.28 13.16
N ARG A 58 1.36 -9.23 13.14
CA ARG A 58 0.14 -9.20 12.32
C ARG A 58 0.46 -9.32 10.83
N ARG A 59 1.49 -8.62 10.34
CA ARG A 59 1.97 -8.73 8.96
C ARG A 59 2.37 -10.16 8.62
N CYS A 60 3.13 -10.83 9.49
CA CYS A 60 3.56 -12.22 9.28
C CYS A 60 2.36 -13.17 9.15
N VAL A 61 1.37 -13.05 10.05
CA VAL A 61 0.14 -13.85 9.99
C VAL A 61 -0.62 -13.66 8.68
N LEU A 62 -0.67 -12.42 8.17
CA LEU A 62 -1.34 -12.12 6.91
C LEU A 62 -0.56 -12.66 5.70
N ILE A 63 0.77 -12.59 5.72
CA ILE A 63 1.63 -13.21 4.69
C ILE A 63 1.40 -14.73 4.66
N ASP A 64 1.36 -15.39 5.82
CA ASP A 64 1.11 -16.83 5.88
C ASP A 64 -0.27 -17.18 5.29
N ARG A 65 -1.29 -16.36 5.54
CA ARG A 65 -2.62 -16.52 4.94
C ARG A 65 -2.62 -16.29 3.44
N GLU A 66 -1.84 -15.33 2.95
CA GLU A 66 -1.68 -15.06 1.52
C GLU A 66 -1.00 -16.23 0.81
N ILE A 67 0.09 -16.76 1.38
CA ILE A 67 0.80 -17.94 0.88
C ILE A 67 -0.12 -19.17 0.88
N ALA A 68 -0.93 -19.34 1.94
CA ALA A 68 -1.91 -20.42 2.03
C ALA A 68 -3.12 -20.21 1.10
N GLY A 69 -3.24 -19.06 0.43
CA GLY A 69 -4.38 -18.72 -0.43
C GLY A 69 -5.70 -18.51 0.31
N THR A 70 -5.64 -18.29 1.62
CA THR A 70 -6.81 -18.12 2.51
C THR A 70 -7.12 -16.66 2.85
N ILE A 71 -6.30 -15.73 2.36
CA ILE A 71 -6.43 -14.31 2.67
C ILE A 71 -7.67 -13.68 2.02
N GLY A 72 -8.45 -12.98 2.82
CA GLY A 72 -9.60 -12.20 2.38
C GLY A 72 -9.21 -10.92 1.62
N VAL A 73 -10.18 -10.30 0.96
CA VAL A 73 -10.02 -8.96 0.36
C VAL A 73 -9.69 -7.88 1.40
N PRO A 74 -10.39 -7.77 2.55
CA PRO A 74 -10.04 -6.75 3.55
C PRO A 74 -8.66 -7.00 4.17
N GLU A 75 -8.29 -8.26 4.35
CA GLU A 75 -6.98 -8.67 4.88
C GLU A 75 -5.84 -8.35 3.91
N ARG A 76 -6.08 -8.44 2.59
CA ARG A 76 -5.10 -7.97 1.58
C ARG A 76 -4.89 -6.47 1.61
N ALA A 77 -5.96 -5.70 1.80
CA ALA A 77 -5.83 -4.25 1.97
C ALA A 77 -5.06 -3.89 3.25
N GLU A 78 -5.33 -4.61 4.34
CA GLU A 78 -4.58 -4.49 5.60
C GLU A 78 -3.09 -4.83 5.40
N LEU A 79 -2.79 -5.95 4.74
CA LEU A 79 -1.42 -6.38 4.44
C LEU A 79 -0.67 -5.34 3.59
N ALA A 80 -1.30 -4.78 2.55
CA ALA A 80 -0.69 -3.74 1.73
C ALA A 80 -0.37 -2.47 2.53
N GLY A 81 -1.25 -2.09 3.48
CA GLY A 81 -0.99 -0.99 4.40
C GLY A 81 0.22 -1.27 5.31
N LEU A 82 0.27 -2.46 5.91
CA LEU A 82 1.37 -2.88 6.79
C LEU A 82 2.70 -3.00 6.04
N GLN A 83 2.72 -3.52 4.81
CA GLN A 83 3.92 -3.60 3.99
C GLN A 83 4.51 -2.21 3.70
N LYS A 84 3.67 -1.25 3.31
CA LYS A 84 4.10 0.14 3.05
C LYS A 84 4.66 0.83 4.31
N MET A 85 4.11 0.52 5.48
CA MET A 85 4.65 1.03 6.75
C MET A 85 5.99 0.38 7.10
N ALA A 86 6.13 -0.93 6.86
CA ALA A 86 7.37 -1.67 7.08
C ALA A 86 8.50 -1.11 6.22
N GLU A 87 8.24 -0.91 4.92
CA GLU A 87 9.20 -0.33 3.98
C GLU A 87 9.72 1.02 4.46
N ARG A 88 8.82 1.93 4.85
CA ARG A 88 9.21 3.25 5.37
C ARG A 88 10.07 3.14 6.63
N HIS A 89 9.68 2.27 7.56
CA HIS A 89 10.42 2.07 8.80
C HIS A 89 11.81 1.48 8.55
N PHE A 90 11.92 0.51 7.64
CA PHE A 90 13.20 -0.08 7.29
C PHE A 90 14.07 0.87 6.48
N ASP A 91 13.52 1.71 5.60
CA ASP A 91 14.29 2.74 4.90
C ASP A 91 14.90 3.78 5.86
N GLU A 92 14.16 4.15 6.90
CA GLU A 92 14.63 5.05 7.96
C GLU A 92 15.76 4.43 8.78
N ILE A 93 15.66 3.14 9.14
CA ILE A 93 16.65 2.43 9.97
C ILE A 93 17.85 1.96 9.15
N ALA A 94 17.61 1.48 7.94
CA ALA A 94 18.60 0.88 7.04
C ALA A 94 19.17 1.90 6.05
N SER A 95 19.10 3.20 6.37
CA SER A 95 19.92 4.20 5.71
C SER A 95 21.34 4.20 6.31
N PRO A 96 22.33 3.66 5.57
CA PRO A 96 23.70 4.09 5.60
C PRO A 96 23.93 5.50 6.12
N PRO A 97 24.62 5.80 7.22
CA PRO A 97 25.39 7.04 7.19
C PRO A 97 26.28 6.90 5.95
N LEU A 98 26.13 7.79 4.96
CA LEU A 98 26.82 7.71 3.68
C LEU A 98 28.34 7.50 3.88
N GLU A 99 28.89 8.09 4.94
CA GLU A 99 30.29 7.89 5.34
C GLU A 99 30.65 6.44 5.69
N GLU A 100 29.74 5.67 6.30
CA GLU A 100 29.94 4.26 6.63
C GLU A 100 29.77 3.35 5.42
N ALA A 101 28.83 3.66 4.52
CA ALA A 101 28.68 2.98 3.24
C ALA A 101 29.91 3.16 2.31
N LEU A 102 30.65 4.27 2.48
CA LEU A 102 31.89 4.54 1.73
C LEU A 102 33.12 3.80 2.26
N LYS A 103 33.11 3.31 3.52
CA LYS A 103 34.23 2.55 4.09
C LYS A 103 34.56 1.27 3.29
N PRO A 104 33.61 0.40 2.93
CA PRO A 104 33.90 -0.78 2.11
C PRO A 104 34.37 -0.40 0.70
N HIS A 105 33.78 0.62 0.07
CA HIS A 105 34.22 1.12 -1.24
C HIS A 105 35.67 1.62 -1.21
N LYS A 106 36.04 2.42 -0.21
CA LYS A 106 37.43 2.88 0.00
C LYS A 106 38.39 1.73 0.25
N ARG A 107 37.95 0.70 0.99
CA ARG A 107 38.76 -0.49 1.29
C ARG A 107 39.02 -1.34 0.05
N LEU A 108 38.02 -1.49 -0.84
CA LEU A 108 38.16 -2.17 -2.13
C LEU A 108 39.09 -1.40 -3.08
N LEU A 109 39.01 -0.07 -3.12
CA LEU A 109 39.92 0.77 -3.92
C LEU A 109 41.36 0.82 -3.37
N SER A 110 41.55 0.49 -2.09
CA SER A 110 42.87 0.52 -1.43
C SER A 110 43.57 -0.84 -1.41
N GLN A 111 42.90 -1.90 -1.87
CA GLN A 111 43.54 -3.20 -2.07
C GLN A 111 44.08 -3.25 -3.50
N PRO A 112 45.41 -3.29 -3.72
CA PRO A 112 45.94 -3.66 -5.02
C PRO A 112 45.55 -5.12 -5.29
N ASP A 113 45.09 -5.40 -6.51
CA ASP A 113 44.90 -6.77 -7.00
C ASP A 113 46.15 -7.60 -6.66
N ALA A 114 45.95 -8.71 -5.93
CA ALA A 114 47.00 -9.66 -5.60
C ALA A 114 47.35 -10.54 -6.81
#